data_AF-A0A2P7ECW5-F1
#
_entry.id   AF-A0A2P7ECW5-F1
#
_cell.length_a   1.000
_cell.length_b   1.000
_cell.length_c   1.000
_cell.angle_alpha   90.00
_cell.angle_beta   90.00
_cell.angle_gamma   90.00
#
_symmetry.space_group_name_H-M   'P 1'
#
loop_
_entity.id
_entity.type
_entity.pdbx_description
1 polymer ?
#
loop_
_entity_poly.entity_id
_entity_poly.type
_entity_poly.pdbx_seq_one_letter_code
_entity_poly.pdbx_strand_id
1 'polypeptide(L)'
;LIEYMDVGNRNGWQPEAVLTSAEMIAVINKQWTLEPLKRKSATTAKRWKYTDGKGYLATIASISEPFCGDCNRLRVTANGIAYTCLFASQNSGLDLRDYLQANSCSGDLKEAIGKLWGNRSDRYSEQREQQLKSGSRKAPAEMALLGG
;
A
#
# COMPACT_ATOMS: atom_id res chain seq x y z
N LEU A 1 -6.26 -2.49 -13.27
CA LEU A 1 -4.95 -1.93 -13.65
C LEU A 1 -4.30 -1.33 -12.42
N ILE A 2 -2.99 -1.45 -12.25
CA ILE A 2 -2.27 -0.96 -11.06
C ILE A 2 -1.04 -0.22 -11.56
N GLU A 3 -0.77 0.96 -11.01
CA GLU A 3 0.45 1.70 -11.33
C GLU A 3 1.69 0.93 -10.84
N TYR A 4 2.75 0.94 -11.64
CA TYR A 4 4.01 0.30 -11.28
C TYR A 4 4.63 1.00 -10.06
N MET A 5 4.82 0.27 -8.96
CA MET A 5 5.20 0.83 -7.67
C MET A 5 6.70 0.74 -7.38
N ASP A 6 7.22 1.73 -6.64
CA ASP A 6 8.60 1.80 -6.15
C ASP A 6 8.85 0.94 -4.90
N VAL A 7 8.33 -0.30 -4.86
CA VAL A 7 8.39 -1.13 -3.64
C VAL A 7 9.57 -2.10 -3.65
N GLY A 8 10.38 -2.06 -2.58
CA GLY A 8 11.64 -2.79 -2.48
C GLY A 8 12.81 -2.01 -3.08
N ASN A 9 14.00 -2.61 -3.05
CA ASN A 9 15.25 -1.92 -3.42
C ASN A 9 15.88 -2.46 -4.71
N ARG A 10 15.33 -3.55 -5.29
CA ARG A 10 15.97 -4.32 -6.37
C ARG A 10 15.19 -4.31 -7.70
N ASN A 11 14.15 -3.50 -7.81
CA ASN A 11 13.23 -3.50 -8.95
C ASN A 11 13.63 -2.54 -10.09
N GLY A 12 14.69 -1.76 -9.93
CA GLY A 12 15.13 -0.78 -10.94
C GLY A 12 14.04 0.22 -11.32
N TRP A 13 13.11 0.50 -10.40
CA TRP A 13 11.96 1.36 -10.67
C TRP A 13 12.40 2.77 -11.06
N GLN A 14 11.74 3.32 -12.08
CA GLN A 14 11.95 4.67 -12.58
C GLN A 14 10.60 5.39 -12.64
N PRO A 15 10.50 6.65 -12.18
CA PRO A 15 9.26 7.43 -12.26
C PRO A 15 8.69 7.49 -13.68
N GLU A 16 9.56 7.56 -14.68
CA GLU A 16 9.20 7.69 -16.10
C GLU A 16 8.57 6.41 -16.66
N ALA A 17 8.76 5.28 -15.99
CA ALA A 17 8.14 4.00 -16.37
C ALA A 17 6.70 3.86 -15.83
N VAL A 18 6.19 4.85 -15.07
CA VAL A 18 4.84 4.81 -14.52
C VAL A 18 3.84 5.38 -15.52
N LEU A 19 2.99 4.50 -16.06
CA LEU A 19 1.74 4.91 -16.68
C LEU A 19 0.72 5.18 -15.58
N THR A 20 0.25 6.41 -15.44
CA THR A 20 -0.68 6.81 -14.37
C THR A 20 -2.08 6.25 -14.61
N SER A 21 -2.87 6.16 -13.54
CA SER A 21 -4.29 5.81 -13.61
C SER A 21 -5.06 6.70 -14.59
N ALA A 22 -4.78 8.02 -14.59
CA ALA A 22 -5.43 8.96 -15.49
C ALA A 22 -5.08 8.67 -16.95
N GLU A 23 -3.83 8.39 -17.26
CA GLU A 23 -3.37 8.03 -18.61
C GLU A 23 -3.94 6.69 -19.06
N MET A 24 -3.94 5.67 -18.19
CA MET A 24 -4.55 4.36 -18.48
C MET A 24 -6.03 4.52 -18.86
N ILE A 25 -6.78 5.31 -18.07
CA ILE A 25 -8.19 5.58 -18.36
C ILE A 25 -8.35 6.37 -19.65
N ALA A 26 -7.54 7.40 -19.88
CA ALA A 26 -7.61 8.19 -21.11
C ALA A 26 -7.38 7.34 -22.37
N VAL A 27 -6.43 6.39 -22.33
CA VAL A 27 -6.17 5.47 -23.45
C VAL A 27 -7.38 4.58 -23.73
N ILE A 28 -7.96 3.97 -22.69
CA ILE A 28 -9.11 3.06 -22.85
C ILE A 28 -10.36 3.84 -23.28
N ASN A 29 -10.54 5.05 -22.74
CA ASN A 29 -11.68 5.92 -23.05
C ASN A 29 -11.73 6.39 -24.51
N LYS A 30 -10.61 6.33 -25.25
CA LYS A 30 -10.60 6.60 -26.71
C LYS A 30 -11.35 5.54 -27.51
N GLN A 31 -11.43 4.32 -27.00
CA GLN A 31 -12.07 3.18 -27.68
C GLN A 31 -13.42 2.82 -27.06
N TRP A 32 -13.54 2.93 -25.74
CA TRP A 32 -14.76 2.61 -25.01
C TRP A 32 -15.06 3.67 -23.96
N THR A 33 -16.20 4.36 -24.08
CA THR A 33 -16.57 5.43 -23.15
C THR A 33 -16.77 4.89 -21.73
N LEU A 34 -16.08 5.53 -20.79
CA LEU A 34 -16.04 5.20 -19.38
C LEU A 34 -16.62 6.32 -18.52
N GLU A 35 -17.46 5.97 -17.56
CA GLU A 35 -17.97 6.91 -16.55
C GLU A 35 -17.45 6.53 -15.15
N PRO A 36 -16.92 7.50 -14.37
CA PRO A 36 -16.39 7.23 -13.04
C PRO A 36 -17.50 6.82 -12.07
N LEU A 37 -17.17 5.91 -11.15
CA LEU A 37 -18.01 5.51 -10.03
C LEU A 37 -17.45 6.04 -8.73
N LYS A 38 -18.34 6.35 -7.77
CA LYS A 38 -17.94 6.81 -6.43
C LYS A 38 -17.09 5.74 -5.74
N ARG A 39 -15.88 6.13 -5.33
CA ARG A 39 -15.00 5.30 -4.50
C ARG A 39 -15.61 5.09 -3.12
N LYS A 40 -15.57 3.86 -2.61
CA LYS A 40 -15.99 3.52 -1.25
C LYS A 40 -14.84 3.77 -0.28
N SER A 41 -15.14 4.13 0.97
CA SER A 41 -14.12 4.28 2.02
C SER A 41 -13.29 3.00 2.18
N ALA A 42 -11.99 3.13 2.48
CA ALA A 42 -11.04 2.04 2.67
C ALA A 42 -10.85 1.10 1.46
N THR A 43 -11.35 1.47 0.28
CA THR A 43 -11.06 0.75 -0.97
C THR A 43 -9.92 1.44 -1.70
N THR A 44 -8.95 0.72 -2.26
CA THR A 44 -7.82 1.35 -2.98
C THR A 44 -8.15 1.66 -4.44
N ALA A 45 -9.05 0.89 -5.02
CA ALA A 45 -9.37 0.99 -6.43
C ALA A 45 -10.45 2.04 -6.71
N LYS A 46 -10.20 2.90 -7.70
CA LYS A 46 -11.25 3.67 -8.36
C LYS A 46 -11.88 2.79 -9.45
N ARG A 47 -13.16 2.99 -9.70
CA ARG A 47 -13.93 2.18 -10.67
C ARG A 47 -14.56 3.07 -11.72
N TRP A 48 -14.67 2.53 -12.93
CA TRP A 48 -15.36 3.15 -14.05
C TRP A 48 -16.29 2.12 -14.68
N LYS A 49 -17.52 2.51 -15.00
CA LYS A 49 -18.45 1.67 -15.78
C LYS A 49 -18.34 2.00 -17.26
N TYR A 50 -18.50 1.00 -18.11
CA TYR A 50 -18.72 1.23 -19.54
C TYR A 50 -20.14 1.77 -19.76
N THR A 51 -20.30 2.72 -20.68
CA THR A 51 -21.63 3.31 -20.98
C THR A 51 -22.58 2.33 -21.66
N ASP A 52 -22.06 1.28 -22.29
CA ASP A 52 -22.85 0.20 -22.88
C ASP A 52 -23.41 -0.80 -21.85
N GLY A 53 -23.09 -0.60 -20.57
CA GLY A 53 -23.57 -1.41 -19.45
C GLY A 53 -22.88 -2.77 -19.30
N LYS A 54 -21.87 -3.11 -20.11
CA LYS A 54 -21.28 -4.45 -20.15
C LYS A 54 -20.23 -4.74 -19.08
N GLY A 55 -20.03 -3.82 -18.13
CA GLY A 55 -19.18 -4.08 -16.97
C GLY A 55 -18.47 -2.85 -16.43
N TYR A 56 -17.36 -3.09 -15.76
CA TYR A 56 -16.52 -2.04 -15.18
C TYR A 56 -15.04 -2.36 -15.27
N LEU A 57 -14.24 -1.29 -15.29
CA LEU A 57 -12.80 -1.31 -15.12
C LEU A 57 -12.46 -0.73 -13.74
N ALA A 58 -11.31 -1.12 -13.20
CA ALA A 58 -10.77 -0.51 -12.00
C ALA A 58 -9.28 -0.21 -12.14
N THR A 59 -8.86 0.89 -11.53
CA THR A 59 -7.45 1.28 -11.43
C THR A 59 -7.06 1.49 -9.97
N ILE A 60 -5.79 1.23 -9.66
CA ILE A 60 -5.17 1.54 -8.37
C ILE A 60 -4.04 2.53 -8.65
N ALA A 61 -4.23 3.77 -8.21
CA ALA A 61 -3.30 4.89 -8.40
C ALA A 61 -2.25 4.95 -7.28
N SER A 62 -1.44 3.91 -7.14
CA SER A 62 -0.47 3.75 -6.03
C SER A 62 0.69 4.76 -6.02
N ILE A 63 0.93 5.43 -7.15
CA ILE A 63 1.93 6.48 -7.33
C ILE A 63 1.26 7.86 -7.41
N SER A 64 0.35 8.05 -8.36
CA SER A 64 -0.17 9.38 -8.72
C SER A 64 -1.23 9.92 -7.76
N GLU A 65 -2.01 9.05 -7.10
CA GLU A 65 -3.03 9.44 -6.13
C GLU A 65 -3.01 8.52 -4.89
N PRO A 66 -2.05 8.73 -3.96
CA PRO A 66 -1.90 7.91 -2.77
C PRO A 66 -3.16 7.80 -1.90
N PHE A 67 -3.29 6.68 -1.19
CA PHE A 67 -4.44 6.32 -0.36
C PHE A 67 -4.01 5.89 1.05
N CYS A 68 -2.99 6.53 1.63
CA CYS A 68 -2.56 6.17 2.99
C CYS A 68 -3.57 6.64 4.05
N GLY A 69 -4.22 7.78 3.84
CA GLY A 69 -5.17 8.38 4.76
C GLY A 69 -6.39 7.52 5.13
N ASP A 70 -6.81 6.59 4.26
CA ASP A 70 -7.88 5.62 4.55
C ASP A 70 -7.39 4.16 4.55
N CYS A 71 -6.08 3.94 4.57
CA CYS A 71 -5.51 2.60 4.64
C CYS A 71 -5.77 1.97 6.01
N ASN A 72 -6.29 0.74 6.04
CA ASN A 72 -6.64 -0.02 7.24
C ASN A 72 -5.91 -1.39 7.30
N ARG A 73 -4.78 -1.54 6.62
CA ARG A 73 -4.05 -2.81 6.49
C ARG A 73 -2.95 -2.95 7.55
N LEU A 74 -2.99 -4.07 8.27
CA LEU A 74 -1.86 -4.64 9.02
C LEU A 74 -1.33 -5.83 8.21
N ARG A 75 -0.02 -5.96 8.07
CA ARG A 75 0.63 -7.08 7.37
C ARG A 75 1.41 -7.92 8.38
N VAL A 76 1.35 -9.24 8.26
CA VAL A 76 2.18 -10.16 9.04
C VAL A 76 3.02 -10.97 8.07
N THR A 77 4.33 -10.94 8.25
CA THR A 77 5.26 -11.69 7.40
C THR A 77 5.21 -13.18 7.73
N ALA A 78 5.77 -14.02 6.84
CA ALA A 78 5.90 -15.46 7.11
C ALA A 78 6.71 -15.77 8.38
N ASN A 79 7.60 -14.86 8.80
CA ASN A 79 8.37 -14.98 10.03
C ASN A 79 7.62 -14.46 11.27
N GLY A 80 6.35 -14.11 11.16
CA GLY A 80 5.51 -13.66 12.28
C GLY A 80 5.72 -12.21 12.70
N ILE A 81 6.29 -11.36 11.83
CA ILE A 81 6.53 -9.94 12.15
C ILE A 81 5.38 -9.10 11.60
N ALA A 82 4.75 -8.31 12.46
CA ALA A 82 3.67 -7.39 12.12
C ALA A 82 4.19 -6.02 11.68
N TYR A 83 3.71 -5.52 10.54
CA TYR A 83 4.01 -4.21 9.99
C TYR A 83 2.73 -3.45 9.65
N THR A 84 2.75 -2.15 9.93
CA THR A 84 1.64 -1.21 9.69
C THR A 84 1.69 -0.54 8.31
N CYS A 85 2.73 -0.84 7.51
CA CYS A 85 2.92 -0.30 6.17
C CYS A 85 3.60 -1.32 5.24
N LEU A 86 3.25 -1.28 3.94
CA LEU A 86 3.95 -2.04 2.89
C LEU A 86 5.38 -1.52 2.65
N PHE A 87 5.68 -0.29 3.03
CA PHE A 87 6.99 0.34 2.86
C PHE A 87 7.72 0.51 4.20
N ALA A 88 7.29 -0.23 5.23
CA ALA A 88 7.94 -0.19 6.52
C ALA A 88 9.41 -0.62 6.39
N SER A 89 10.28 0.00 7.19
CA SER A 89 11.66 -0.46 7.33
C SER A 89 11.70 -1.86 7.95
N GLN A 90 12.68 -2.68 7.59
CA GLN A 90 12.79 -4.05 8.09
C GLN A 90 12.79 -4.13 9.63
N ASN A 91 13.34 -3.13 10.31
CA ASN A 91 13.50 -3.12 11.77
C ASN A 91 12.35 -2.44 12.53
N SER A 92 11.28 -2.00 11.87
CA SER A 92 10.16 -1.31 12.53
C SER A 92 8.94 -2.20 12.81
N GLY A 93 9.04 -3.50 12.56
CA GLY A 93 7.97 -4.45 12.80
C GLY A 93 7.94 -4.98 14.23
N LEU A 94 6.78 -5.45 14.67
CA LEU A 94 6.58 -6.12 15.95
C LEU A 94 6.67 -7.64 15.77
N ASP A 95 7.56 -8.32 16.49
CA ASP A 95 7.60 -9.78 16.49
C ASP A 95 6.41 -10.35 17.29
N LEU A 96 5.48 -11.01 16.60
CA LEU A 96 4.29 -11.57 17.25
C LEU A 96 4.59 -12.93 17.91
N ARG A 97 5.67 -13.61 17.53
CA ARG A 97 5.98 -14.95 18.05
C ARG A 97 6.23 -14.92 19.55
N ASP A 98 6.78 -13.82 20.04
CA ASP A 98 7.03 -13.59 21.45
C ASP A 98 5.73 -13.61 22.28
N TYR A 99 4.60 -13.28 21.67
CA TYR A 99 3.26 -13.22 22.32
C TYR A 99 2.41 -14.48 22.08
N LEU A 100 2.80 -15.32 21.13
CA LEU A 100 2.04 -16.50 20.72
C LEU A 100 2.54 -17.80 21.36
N GLN A 101 3.68 -17.77 22.05
CA GLN A 101 4.23 -18.92 22.74
C GLN A 101 3.49 -19.24 24.04
N ALA A 102 3.29 -20.53 24.33
CA ALA A 102 2.57 -20.98 25.52
C ALA A 102 3.19 -20.51 26.86
N ASN A 103 4.51 -20.31 26.88
CA ASN A 103 5.25 -19.80 28.05
C ASN A 103 5.74 -18.36 27.84
N SER A 104 5.02 -17.58 27.04
CA SER A 104 5.31 -16.17 26.81
C SER A 104 5.30 -15.39 28.13
N CYS A 105 6.43 -14.78 28.48
CA CYS A 105 6.46 -13.68 29.46
C CYS A 105 6.01 -12.36 28.84
N SER A 106 5.90 -12.30 27.51
CA SER A 106 5.37 -11.17 26.77
C SER A 106 3.91 -11.00 27.16
N GLY A 107 3.49 -9.75 27.35
CA GLY A 107 2.15 -9.40 27.81
C GLY A 107 1.03 -9.82 26.85
N ASP A 108 -0.14 -9.21 27.00
CA ASP A 108 -1.31 -9.57 26.19
C ASP A 108 -1.14 -9.18 24.70
N LEU A 109 -1.38 -10.14 23.79
CA LEU A 109 -1.27 -9.93 22.34
C LEU A 109 -2.21 -8.83 21.83
N LYS A 110 -3.45 -8.78 22.34
CA LYS A 110 -4.43 -7.79 21.91
C LYS A 110 -4.00 -6.39 22.34
N GLU A 111 -3.42 -6.25 23.52
CA GLU A 111 -2.81 -4.98 23.97
C GLU A 111 -1.61 -4.60 23.09
N ALA A 112 -0.73 -5.54 22.76
CA ALA A 112 0.43 -5.29 21.91
C ALA A 112 0.02 -4.82 20.49
N ILE A 113 -0.94 -5.51 19.86
CA ILE A 113 -1.50 -5.10 18.56
C ILE A 113 -2.22 -3.76 18.68
N GLY A 114 -2.98 -3.54 19.75
CA GLY A 114 -3.68 -2.28 20.02
C GLY A 114 -2.72 -1.10 20.11
N LYS A 115 -1.59 -1.25 20.83
CA LYS A 115 -0.52 -0.25 20.93
C LYS A 115 0.16 -0.02 19.57
N LEU A 116 0.50 -1.09 18.86
CA LEU A 116 1.10 -1.00 17.52
C LEU A 116 0.20 -0.19 16.58
N TRP A 117 -1.09 -0.51 16.55
CA TRP A 117 -2.05 0.17 15.69
C TRP A 117 -2.36 1.59 16.13
N GLY A 118 -2.46 1.84 17.45
CA GLY A 118 -2.70 3.17 18.01
C GLY A 118 -1.55 4.15 17.75
N ASN A 119 -0.32 3.67 17.67
CA ASN A 119 0.87 4.47 17.36
C ASN A 119 1.15 4.59 15.85
N ARG A 120 0.33 3.97 14.99
CA ARG A 120 0.53 3.96 13.55
C ARG A 120 0.46 5.38 13.00
N SER A 121 1.53 5.78 12.32
CA SER A 121 1.64 7.05 11.61
C SER A 121 2.12 6.88 10.16
N ASP A 122 2.22 5.64 9.69
CA ASP A 122 2.75 5.31 8.37
C ASP A 122 1.89 5.84 7.23
N ARG A 123 2.53 6.61 6.36
CA ARG A 123 1.94 7.18 5.15
C ARG A 123 3.00 7.40 4.07
N TYR A 124 3.80 6.36 3.81
CA TYR A 124 4.94 6.42 2.89
C TYR A 124 4.58 7.01 1.53
N SER A 125 3.54 6.51 0.86
CA SER A 125 3.19 6.97 -0.48
C SER A 125 2.79 8.45 -0.53
N GLU A 126 2.20 8.98 0.55
CA GLU A 126 1.89 10.42 0.68
C GLU A 126 3.14 11.25 1.01
N GLN A 127 4.10 10.69 1.74
CA GLN A 127 5.34 11.37 2.15
C GLN A 127 6.50 11.20 1.17
N ARG A 128 6.36 10.32 0.17
CA ARG A 128 7.44 9.91 -0.73
C ARG A 128 8.15 11.10 -1.39
N GLU A 129 7.40 12.05 -1.92
CA GLU A 129 7.97 13.22 -2.59
C GLU A 129 8.85 14.05 -1.64
N GLN A 130 8.39 14.26 -0.40
CA GLN A 130 9.14 14.98 0.62
C GLN A 130 10.41 14.22 1.02
N GLN A 131 10.31 12.90 1.19
CA GLN A 131 11.43 12.03 1.55
C GLN A 131 12.51 11.94 0.45
N LEU A 132 12.08 11.98 -0.82
CA LEU A 132 12.99 12.04 -1.97
C LEU A 132 13.73 13.38 -2.00
N LYS A 133 13.02 14.49 -1.77
CA LYS A 133 13.63 15.84 -1.73
C LYS A 133 14.59 16.03 -0.56
N SER A 134 14.30 15.43 0.61
CA SER A 134 15.14 15.55 1.80
C SER A 134 16.32 14.57 1.83
N GLY A 135 16.40 13.61 0.91
CA GLY A 135 17.37 12.52 0.93
C GLY A 135 17.19 11.55 2.12
N SER A 136 16.10 11.67 2.88
CA SER A 136 15.85 10.88 4.10
C SER A 136 15.12 9.56 3.81
N ARG A 137 15.19 9.05 2.58
CA ARG A 137 14.49 7.81 2.20
C ARG A 137 15.13 6.64 2.94
N LYS A 138 14.39 6.06 3.88
CA LYS A 138 14.77 4.77 4.49
C LYS A 138 14.52 3.68 3.46
N ALA A 139 15.44 2.71 3.36
CA ALA A 139 15.25 1.55 2.52
C ALA A 139 14.03 0.75 3.01
N PRO A 140 12.95 0.64 2.22
CA PRO A 140 11.80 -0.17 2.60
C PRO A 140 12.20 -1.65 2.58
N ALA A 141 11.55 -2.47 3.40
CA ALA A 141 11.69 -3.91 3.27
C ALA A 141 11.18 -4.39 1.89
N GLU A 142 11.71 -5.51 1.42
CA GLU A 142 11.34 -6.08 0.12
C GLU A 142 9.88 -6.57 0.13
N MET A 143 9.18 -6.43 -1.00
CA MET A 143 7.80 -6.96 -1.13
C MET A 143 7.73 -8.47 -0.89
N ALA A 144 8.77 -9.20 -1.29
CA ALA A 144 8.85 -10.65 -1.04
C ALA A 144 8.77 -10.98 0.46
N LEU A 145 9.15 -10.04 1.34
CA LEU A 145 9.09 -10.20 2.79
C LEU A 145 7.72 -9.78 3.37
N LEU A 146 7.20 -8.64 2.94
CA LEU A 146 5.98 -8.03 3.49
C LEU A 146 4.68 -8.54 2.85
N GLY A 147 4.81 -9.36 1.81
CA GLY A 147 3.72 -9.82 0.95
C GLY A 147 3.30 -8.73 -0.04
N GLY A 148 2.87 -9.14 -1.23
CA GLY A 148 2.19 -8.29 -2.22
C GLY A 148 0.70 -8.28 -1.96
#